data_AF-A0A4R4DED2-F1
#
_entry.id   AF-A0A4R4DED2-F1
#
_cell.length_a   1.000
_cell.length_b   1.000
_cell.length_c   1.000
_cell.angle_alpha   90.00
_cell.angle_beta   90.00
_cell.angle_gamma   90.00
#
_symmetry.space_group_name_H-M   'P 1'
#
loop_
_entity.id
_entity.type
_entity.pdbx_description
1 polymer ?
#
loop_
_entity_poly.entity_id
_entity_poly.type
_entity_poly.pdbx_seq_one_letter_code
_entity_poly.pdbx_strand_id
1 'polypeptide(L)'
;MTTTLYQALKGSAHFFACEATGSDDRIAAKEGRRDVYDLLLADTDADSVPVFLSLLMDAIPCQDQRRLLLDGLAREYAGVPGWTSYAERTPVARH
;
A
#
# COMPACT_ATOMS: atom_id res chain seq x y z
N MET A 1 23.44 8.79 -3.03
CA MET A 1 22.09 9.03 -2.48
C MET A 1 21.74 7.85 -1.59
N THR A 2 21.55 8.06 -0.30
CA THR A 2 21.18 7.00 0.64
C THR A 2 19.68 6.72 0.50
N THR A 3 19.33 5.59 -0.13
CA THR A 3 17.96 5.08 -0.11
C THR A 3 17.55 4.84 1.34
N THR A 4 16.46 5.45 1.79
CA THR A 4 15.94 5.19 3.14
C THR A 4 15.34 3.78 3.20
N LEU A 5 15.33 3.15 4.38
CA LEU A 5 14.73 1.82 4.56
C LEU A 5 13.29 1.77 4.03
N TYR A 6 12.52 2.85 4.25
CA TYR A 6 11.18 3.00 3.67
C TYR A 6 11.18 2.90 2.14
N GLN A 7 12.07 3.62 1.44
CA GLN A 7 12.14 3.60 -0.03
C GLN A 7 12.56 2.22 -0.56
N ALA A 8 13.43 1.50 0.16
CA ALA A 8 13.81 0.13 -0.19
C ALA A 8 12.62 -0.83 -0.03
N LEU A 9 11.94 -0.78 1.11
CA LEU A 9 10.75 -1.61 1.38
C LEU A 9 9.61 -1.30 0.40
N LYS A 10 9.41 -0.02 0.08
CA LYS A 10 8.44 0.42 -0.92
C LYS A 10 8.79 -0.16 -2.29
N GLY A 11 10.04 -0.03 -2.75
CA GLY A 11 10.47 -0.66 -4.00
C GLY A 11 10.20 -2.18 -4.04
N SER A 12 10.49 -2.90 -2.95
CA SER A 12 10.20 -4.33 -2.84
C SER A 12 8.71 -4.65 -2.82
N ALA A 13 7.89 -3.79 -2.20
CA ALA A 13 6.46 -4.00 -2.09
C ALA A 13 5.67 -3.64 -3.37
N HIS A 14 6.31 -3.02 -4.36
CA HIS A 14 5.65 -2.55 -5.58
C HIS A 14 5.06 -3.70 -6.38
N PHE A 15 5.81 -4.80 -6.49
CA PHE A 15 5.34 -6.01 -7.13
C PHE A 15 4.02 -6.52 -6.51
N PHE A 16 3.93 -6.57 -5.18
CA PHE A 16 2.71 -7.03 -4.51
C PHE A 16 1.54 -6.05 -4.63
N ALA A 17 1.80 -4.75 -4.72
CA ALA A 17 0.76 -3.77 -4.99
C ALA A 17 0.19 -3.94 -6.41
N CYS A 18 1.05 -4.22 -7.39
CA CYS A 18 0.62 -4.57 -8.75
C CYS A 18 -0.20 -5.86 -8.78
N GLU A 19 0.24 -6.92 -8.10
CA GLU A 19 -0.52 -8.18 -8.03
C GLU A 19 -1.88 -7.99 -7.36
N ALA A 20 -1.92 -7.28 -6.23
CA ALA A 20 -3.14 -7.08 -5.46
C ALA A 20 -4.18 -6.22 -6.20
N THR A 21 -3.74 -5.26 -7.01
CA THR A 21 -4.62 -4.39 -7.81
C THR A 21 -4.89 -4.93 -9.22
N GLY A 22 -4.19 -5.98 -9.64
CA GLY A 22 -4.18 -6.43 -11.04
C GLY A 22 -3.73 -5.34 -12.03
N SER A 23 -3.00 -4.33 -11.55
CA SER A 23 -2.70 -3.10 -12.28
C SER A 23 -1.22 -2.73 -12.18
N ASP A 24 -0.81 -1.70 -12.90
CA ASP A 24 0.54 -1.13 -12.87
C ASP A 24 0.48 0.41 -12.86
N ASP A 25 1.63 1.07 -12.75
CA ASP A 25 1.69 2.54 -12.72
C ASP A 25 1.15 3.19 -14.00
N ARG A 26 1.19 2.48 -15.14
CA ARG A 26 0.66 2.98 -16.42
C ARG A 26 -0.87 2.94 -16.41
N ILE A 27 -1.47 1.92 -15.82
CA ILE A 27 -2.93 1.82 -15.62
C ILE A 27 -3.36 2.87 -14.60
N ALA A 28 -2.67 2.96 -13.46
CA ALA A 28 -2.95 3.97 -12.45
C ALA A 28 -2.92 5.40 -13.04
N ALA A 29 -1.91 5.72 -13.85
CA ALA A 29 -1.83 7.01 -14.55
C ALA A 29 -3.01 7.27 -15.50
N LYS A 30 -3.51 6.24 -16.20
CA LYS A 30 -4.71 6.37 -17.05
C LYS A 30 -5.98 6.63 -16.24
N GLU A 31 -6.02 6.17 -15.00
CA GLU A 31 -7.10 6.41 -14.05
C GLU A 31 -6.95 7.74 -13.28
N GLY A 32 -5.95 8.55 -13.63
CA GLY A 32 -5.68 9.82 -12.97
C GLY A 32 -5.05 9.69 -11.59
N ARG A 33 -4.48 8.52 -11.27
CA ARG A 33 -3.73 8.26 -10.04
C ARG A 33 -2.23 8.46 -10.24
N ARG A 34 -1.53 8.74 -9.15
CA ARG A 34 -0.08 8.95 -9.15
C ARG A 34 0.70 7.70 -9.53
N ASP A 35 0.34 6.57 -8.95
CA ASP A 35 0.98 5.26 -9.14
C ASP A 35 0.07 4.15 -8.59
N VAL A 36 0.53 2.90 -8.64
CA VAL A 36 -0.23 1.74 -8.18
C VAL A 36 -0.58 1.79 -6.68
N TYR A 37 0.19 2.51 -5.85
CA TYR A 37 -0.14 2.65 -4.42
C TYR A 37 -1.26 3.64 -4.18
N ASP A 38 -1.27 4.75 -4.94
CA ASP A 38 -2.38 5.69 -4.93
C ASP A 38 -3.67 5.00 -5.38
N LEU A 39 -3.57 4.13 -6.40
CA LEU A 39 -4.69 3.28 -6.82
C LEU A 39 -5.13 2.32 -5.69
N LEU A 40 -4.20 1.54 -5.13
CA LEU A 40 -4.45 0.58 -4.04
C LEU A 40 -5.12 1.23 -2.82
N LEU A 41 -4.72 2.44 -2.45
CA LEU A 41 -5.19 3.13 -1.25
C LEU A 41 -6.41 4.01 -1.48
N ALA A 42 -6.73 4.33 -2.73
CA ALA A 42 -7.93 5.08 -3.09
C ALA A 42 -9.12 4.18 -3.42
N ASP A 43 -8.88 2.90 -3.72
CA ASP A 43 -9.93 1.94 -3.99
C ASP A 43 -10.54 1.44 -2.66
N THR A 44 -11.57 2.16 -2.21
CA THR A 44 -12.26 1.88 -0.94
C THR A 44 -13.23 0.71 -1.01
N ASP A 45 -13.49 0.13 -2.19
CA ASP A 45 -14.43 -0.98 -2.40
C ASP A 45 -13.72 -2.31 -2.77
N ALA A 46 -12.41 -2.31 -3.04
CA ALA A 46 -11.71 -3.50 -3.52
C ALA A 46 -11.04 -4.33 -2.41
N ASP A 47 -11.17 -5.66 -2.55
CA ASP A 47 -10.42 -6.68 -1.79
C ASP A 47 -8.89 -6.60 -1.99
N SER A 48 -8.39 -5.63 -2.77
CA SER A 48 -6.97 -5.43 -3.09
C SER A 48 -6.13 -5.09 -1.86
N VAL A 49 -6.63 -4.27 -0.92
CA VAL A 49 -5.88 -3.96 0.32
C VAL A 49 -5.69 -5.21 1.19
N PRO A 50 -6.74 -6.00 1.50
CA PRO A 50 -6.56 -7.29 2.17
C PRO A 50 -5.59 -8.25 1.46
N VAL A 51 -5.68 -8.37 0.13
CA VAL A 51 -4.77 -9.22 -0.67
C VAL A 51 -3.33 -8.71 -0.56
N PHE A 52 -3.11 -7.41 -0.71
CA PHE A 52 -1.80 -6.78 -0.56
C PHE A 52 -1.20 -7.08 0.82
N LEU A 53 -2.00 -6.91 1.89
CA LEU A 53 -1.55 -7.20 3.26
C LEU A 53 -1.18 -8.68 3.43
N SER A 54 -1.94 -9.61 2.84
CA SER A 54 -1.63 -11.04 2.86
C SER A 54 -0.28 -11.32 2.22
N LEU A 55 -0.04 -10.81 1.01
CA LEU A 55 1.22 -11.00 0.29
C LEU A 55 2.41 -10.37 1.03
N LEU A 56 2.18 -9.22 1.67
CA LEU A 56 3.22 -8.50 2.40
C LEU A 56 3.72 -9.24 3.65
N MET A 57 2.85 -10.02 4.31
CA MET A 57 3.24 -10.81 5.49
C MET A 57 4.30 -11.85 5.15
N ASP A 58 4.18 -12.50 4.00
CA ASP A 58 5.13 -13.52 3.53
C ASP A 58 6.43 -12.89 3.03
N ALA A 59 6.33 -11.76 2.33
CA ALA A 59 7.49 -11.11 1.72
C ALA A 59 8.38 -10.36 2.72
N ILE A 60 7.77 -9.72 3.74
CA ILE A 60 8.48 -8.92 4.73
C ILE A 60 8.14 -9.50 6.10
N PRO A 61 8.88 -10.53 6.59
CA PRO A 61 8.54 -11.22 7.84
C PRO A 61 8.74 -10.35 9.09
N CYS A 62 9.61 -9.33 9.02
CA CYS A 62 9.87 -8.42 10.11
C CYS A 62 8.70 -7.45 10.34
N GLN A 63 8.08 -7.51 11.51
CA GLN A 63 6.93 -6.68 11.86
C GLN A 63 7.24 -5.18 11.83
N ASP A 64 8.40 -4.77 12.32
CA ASP A 64 8.79 -3.34 12.35
C ASP A 64 8.98 -2.77 10.95
N GLN A 65 9.53 -3.58 10.03
CA GLN A 65 9.67 -3.19 8.63
C GLN A 65 8.31 -3.09 7.94
N ARG A 66 7.40 -4.05 8.16
CA ARG A 66 6.02 -3.94 7.65
C ARG A 66 5.33 -2.69 8.19
N ARG A 67 5.43 -2.44 9.50
CA ARG A 67 4.83 -1.25 10.12
C ARG A 67 5.40 0.04 9.52
N LEU A 68 6.72 0.14 9.38
CA LEU A 68 7.37 1.29 8.75
C LEU A 68 6.87 1.52 7.32
N LEU A 69 6.74 0.45 6.54
CA LEU A 69 6.22 0.52 5.17
C LEU A 69 4.77 1.01 5.16
N LEU A 70 3.89 0.36 5.92
CA LEU A 70 2.47 0.67 5.94
C LEU A 70 2.20 2.09 6.47
N ASP A 71 2.86 2.50 7.56
CA ASP A 71 2.75 3.86 8.09
C ASP A 71 3.26 4.90 7.07
N GLY A 72 4.34 4.58 6.35
CA GLY A 72 4.87 5.44 5.29
C GLY A 72 3.91 5.57 4.10
N LEU A 73 3.32 4.47 3.64
CA LEU A 73 2.31 4.48 2.56
C LEU A 73 1.06 5.29 2.97
N ALA A 74 0.54 5.07 4.17
CA ALA A 74 -0.62 5.80 4.67
C ALA A 74 -0.38 7.32 4.75
N ARG A 75 0.83 7.74 5.15
CA ARG A 75 1.23 9.15 5.15
C ARG A 75 1.36 9.71 3.75
N GLU A 76 2.03 8.99 2.86
CA GLU A 76 2.36 9.48 1.52
C GLU A 76 1.13 9.56 0.61
N TYR A 77 0.22 8.59 0.69
CA TYR A 77 -0.88 8.46 -0.27
C TYR A 77 -2.25 8.79 0.31
N ALA A 78 -2.51 8.46 1.58
CA ALA A 78 -3.78 8.77 2.23
C ALA A 78 -3.76 10.05 3.09
N GLY A 79 -2.57 10.67 3.25
CA GLY A 79 -2.39 11.89 4.04
C GLY A 79 -2.71 11.73 5.53
N VAL A 80 -2.66 10.50 6.06
CA VAL A 80 -2.98 10.20 7.47
C VAL A 80 -1.72 9.86 8.28
N PRO A 81 -1.74 9.98 9.62
CA PRO A 81 -0.55 9.80 10.46
C PRO A 81 0.08 8.40 10.44
N GLY A 82 -0.65 7.36 10.02
CA GLY A 82 -0.16 5.99 9.95
C GLY A 82 -1.25 5.02 9.51
N TRP A 83 -0.89 3.74 9.42
CA TRP A 83 -1.76 2.70 8.88
C TRP A 83 -3.02 2.49 9.70
N THR A 84 -2.92 2.58 11.03
CA THR A 84 -4.09 2.46 11.91
C THR A 84 -5.13 3.54 11.60
N SER A 85 -4.71 4.79 11.43
CA SER A 85 -5.62 5.89 11.06
C SER A 85 -6.20 5.73 9.66
N TYR A 86 -5.47 5.09 8.75
CA TYR A 86 -6.01 4.71 7.43
C TYR A 86 -7.11 3.64 7.59
N ALA A 87 -6.83 2.56 8.31
CA ALA A 87 -7.77 1.46 8.53
C ALA A 87 -9.03 1.87 9.33
N GLU A 88 -8.94 2.90 10.18
CA GLU A 88 -10.10 3.48 10.87
C GLU A 88 -10.98 4.35 9.95
N ARG A 89 -10.37 4.98 8.94
CA ARG A 89 -11.07 5.80 7.93
C ARG A 89 -11.78 4.96 6.88
N THR A 90 -11.13 3.90 6.44
CA THR A 90 -11.69 2.96 5.47
C THR A 90 -12.58 1.99 6.23
N PRO A 91 -13.91 1.99 6.04
CA PRO A 91 -14.75 0.99 6.66
C PRO A 91 -14.33 -0.36 6.09
N VAL A 92 -13.51 -1.13 6.82
CA VAL A 92 -13.30 -2.55 6.53
C VAL A 92 -14.70 -3.14 6.48
N ALA A 93 -15.15 -3.54 5.28
CA ALA A 93 -16.45 -4.13 5.09
C ALA A 93 -16.60 -5.24 6.12
N ARG A 94 -17.45 -5.00 7.13
CA ARG A 94 -17.76 -5.99 8.16
C ARG A 94 -18.54 -7.09 7.44
N HIS A 95 -17.84 -8.13 7.03
CA HIS A 95 -18.45 -9.41 6.69
C HIS A 95 -18.64 -10.24 7.96
#